data_AF-A0A6P1ZBI8-F1
#
_entry.id   AF-A0A6P1ZBI8-F1
#
_cell.length_a   1.000
_cell.length_b   1.000
_cell.length_c   1.000
_cell.angle_alpha   90.00
_cell.angle_beta   90.00
_cell.angle_gamma   90.00
#
_symmetry.space_group_name_H-M   'P 1'
#
loop_
_entity.id
_entity.type
_entity.pdbx_description
1 polymer ?
#
loop_
_entity_poly.entity_id
_entity_poly.type
_entity_poly.pdbx_seq_one_letter_code
_entity_poly.pdbx_strand_id
1 'polypeptide(L)'
;MHIKRQLSNWLSGENMTESFRKRLFRKIDKACYRPVCAIRSRRFSILCKILLVVAFLVVWDFVAHQEGVVRTWVSHAWNELLSLMGDGGTPAPPFEIAKGLGLLVAAFLGLGFTAWRAFAYDRQTVVKEQGHLTDRFNKAAEQLGSEHVTVRIAAINALWRIGVDSKSQDDKRAVLDVLCGFVREYRPESVAQSAQMQKKRLARVLLKRKHTVSPPKRKATQQVCPPDVQTVLDFLGKRMDALRFKPWRMNYVVDLSGAYLAGCNLEGRSLAGVNLRGTDLRQAQAAKVDLRDANLHNASLDDADLWEAHLDGANLRETYLVGAKLWGAHLKEAKLWDAHLDGAFLRFVHLDGAILAGAHLNGANLEGAHLDKAILFGAHLNGVALSGATFKDVTHLTQAQLDAACWDGADAPMLPPGFTCPSNYYRQDFLQGKLIPIDPPDTIAPCPAEEPDE
;
A
#
# COMPACT_ATOMS: atom_id res chain seq x y z
N MET A 1 -52.09 -5.97 27.09
CA MET A 1 -51.48 -4.78 26.47
C MET A 1 -50.20 -4.31 27.16
N HIS A 2 -50.17 -4.13 28.49
CA HIS A 2 -48.98 -3.64 29.21
C HIS A 2 -47.74 -4.53 29.06
N ILE A 3 -47.92 -5.87 29.11
CA ILE A 3 -46.84 -6.86 28.89
C ILE A 3 -46.33 -6.85 27.44
N LYS A 4 -47.21 -6.64 26.44
CA LYS A 4 -46.82 -6.51 25.02
C LYS A 4 -45.92 -5.28 24.80
N ARG A 5 -46.18 -4.18 25.53
CA ARG A 5 -45.39 -2.94 25.48
C ARG A 5 -44.03 -3.08 26.18
N GLN A 6 -43.98 -3.78 27.32
CA GLN A 6 -42.73 -4.10 28.03
C GLN A 6 -41.81 -5.03 27.22
N LEU A 7 -42.38 -6.09 26.62
CA LEU A 7 -41.66 -7.00 25.70
C LEU A 7 -41.18 -6.30 24.43
N SER A 8 -42.00 -5.40 23.85
CA SER A 8 -41.58 -4.62 22.68
C SER A 8 -40.35 -3.75 22.96
N ASN A 9 -40.31 -3.09 24.12
CA ASN A 9 -39.20 -2.22 24.53
C ASN A 9 -37.93 -3.01 24.88
N TRP A 10 -38.08 -4.21 25.45
CA TRP A 10 -36.95 -5.10 25.74
C TRP A 10 -36.37 -5.72 24.46
N LEU A 11 -37.22 -6.02 23.47
CA LEU A 11 -36.82 -6.59 22.17
C LEU A 11 -36.27 -5.57 21.16
N SER A 12 -36.25 -4.28 21.49
CA SER A 12 -35.62 -3.22 20.66
C SER A 12 -34.15 -2.96 21.00
N GLY A 13 -33.58 -3.64 22.00
CA GLY A 13 -32.14 -3.61 22.27
C GLY A 13 -31.35 -4.30 21.15
N GLU A 14 -30.28 -3.65 20.70
CA GLU A 14 -29.60 -3.72 19.39
C GLU A 14 -29.09 -5.07 18.84
N ASN A 15 -29.41 -6.24 19.39
CA ASN A 15 -28.75 -7.50 18.98
C ASN A 15 -29.67 -8.63 18.47
N MET A 16 -30.87 -8.33 17.95
CA MET A 16 -31.74 -9.38 17.39
C MET A 16 -32.28 -9.08 16.00
N THR A 17 -32.13 -10.05 15.09
CA THR A 17 -32.56 -9.96 13.69
C THR A 17 -34.08 -9.88 13.55
N GLU A 18 -34.56 -9.07 12.60
CA GLU A 18 -35.99 -8.77 12.40
C GLU A 18 -36.84 -10.03 12.11
N SER A 19 -36.22 -11.06 11.51
CA SER A 19 -36.82 -12.37 11.24
C SER A 19 -37.18 -13.14 12.53
N PHE A 20 -36.36 -12.99 13.58
CA PHE A 20 -36.59 -13.58 14.89
C PHE A 20 -37.75 -12.90 15.60
N ARG A 21 -37.79 -11.56 15.58
CA ARG A 21 -38.85 -10.73 16.17
C ARG A 21 -40.23 -11.09 15.59
N LYS A 22 -40.34 -11.22 14.27
CA LYS A 22 -41.60 -11.58 13.56
C LYS A 22 -42.06 -13.03 13.80
N ARG A 23 -41.16 -13.96 14.10
CA ARG A 23 -41.52 -15.35 14.45
C ARG A 23 -42.00 -15.47 15.88
N LEU A 24 -41.34 -14.76 16.81
CA LEU A 24 -41.72 -14.74 18.22
C LEU A 24 -43.11 -14.12 18.43
N PHE A 25 -43.40 -12.99 17.79
CA PHE A 25 -44.72 -12.34 17.87
C PHE A 25 -45.86 -13.23 17.32
N ARG A 26 -45.63 -13.94 16.20
CA ARG A 26 -46.63 -14.85 15.61
C ARG A 26 -46.95 -16.06 16.50
N LYS A 27 -45.95 -16.58 17.23
CA LYS A 27 -46.17 -17.69 18.19
C LYS A 27 -46.91 -17.21 19.44
N ILE A 28 -46.62 -16.00 19.92
CA ILE A 28 -47.31 -15.39 21.06
C ILE A 28 -48.79 -15.11 20.74
N ASP A 29 -49.10 -14.57 19.56
CA ASP A 29 -50.49 -14.30 19.17
C ASP A 29 -51.32 -15.59 18.99
N LYS A 30 -50.72 -16.68 18.49
CA LYS A 30 -51.39 -18.00 18.43
C LYS A 30 -51.67 -18.60 19.81
N ALA A 31 -50.81 -18.35 20.81
CA ALA A 31 -51.00 -18.87 22.16
C ALA A 31 -52.09 -18.12 22.95
N CYS A 32 -52.39 -16.86 22.59
CA CYS A 32 -53.37 -16.03 23.28
C CYS A 32 -54.83 -16.20 22.81
N TYR A 33 -55.11 -16.96 21.75
CA TYR A 33 -56.41 -16.98 21.07
C TYR A 33 -57.31 -18.22 21.32
N ARG A 34 -57.10 -19.00 22.39
CA ARG A 34 -58.11 -19.98 22.86
C ARG A 34 -58.94 -19.38 24.00
N PRO A 35 -60.29 -19.40 23.94
CA PRO A 35 -61.10 -18.72 24.94
C PRO A 35 -61.20 -19.60 26.20
N VAL A 36 -60.69 -19.11 27.31
CA VAL A 36 -60.98 -19.68 28.64
C VAL A 36 -61.87 -18.68 29.38
N CYS A 37 -63.18 -18.83 29.16
CA CYS A 37 -64.20 -18.29 30.04
C CYS A 37 -64.20 -19.08 31.35
N ALA A 38 -63.86 -18.41 32.45
CA ALA A 38 -64.36 -18.63 33.83
C ALA A 38 -63.29 -18.12 34.81
N ILE A 39 -63.44 -16.87 35.25
CA ILE A 39 -62.60 -16.26 36.27
C ILE A 39 -63.31 -16.38 37.61
N ARG A 40 -62.81 -17.24 38.48
CA ARG A 40 -62.82 -16.99 39.92
C ARG A 40 -61.53 -17.56 40.54
N SER A 41 -60.66 -16.64 40.98
CA SER A 41 -59.39 -16.84 41.73
C SER A 41 -58.12 -17.41 41.04
N ARG A 42 -58.05 -17.58 39.72
CA ARG A 42 -56.89 -18.25 39.03
C ARG A 42 -55.93 -17.35 38.22
N ARG A 43 -55.88 -16.02 38.42
CA ARG A 43 -55.06 -15.13 37.56
C ARG A 43 -53.53 -15.29 37.75
N PHE A 44 -53.05 -15.62 38.95
CA PHE A 44 -51.62 -15.85 39.21
C PHE A 44 -51.13 -17.18 38.58
N SER A 45 -51.99 -18.20 38.55
CA SER A 45 -51.69 -19.52 37.98
C SER A 45 -51.56 -19.49 36.45
N ILE A 46 -52.43 -18.75 35.75
CA ILE A 46 -52.39 -18.69 34.29
C ILE A 46 -51.19 -17.88 33.79
N LEU A 47 -50.86 -16.76 34.44
CA LEU A 47 -49.70 -15.95 34.06
C LEU A 47 -48.37 -16.70 34.28
N CYS A 48 -48.23 -17.42 35.39
CA CYS A 48 -47.09 -18.32 35.65
C CYS A 48 -47.01 -19.45 34.61
N LYS A 49 -48.14 -20.09 34.28
CA LYS A 49 -48.18 -21.15 33.25
C LYS A 49 -47.75 -20.63 31.88
N ILE A 50 -48.19 -19.42 31.50
CA ILE A 50 -47.79 -18.79 30.23
C ILE A 50 -46.31 -18.43 30.24
N LEU A 51 -45.78 -17.84 31.33
CA LEU A 51 -44.37 -17.49 31.44
C LEU A 51 -43.46 -18.72 31.42
N LEU A 52 -43.86 -19.83 32.07
CA LEU A 52 -43.13 -21.10 32.05
C LEU A 52 -43.11 -21.72 30.64
N VAL A 53 -44.22 -21.68 29.91
CA VAL A 53 -44.27 -22.16 28.51
C VAL A 53 -43.43 -21.29 27.59
N VAL A 54 -43.45 -19.96 27.78
CA VAL A 54 -42.59 -19.05 26.99
C VAL A 54 -41.12 -19.27 27.29
N ALA A 55 -40.75 -19.43 28.57
CA ALA A 55 -39.38 -19.76 28.97
C ALA A 55 -38.94 -21.10 28.39
N PHE A 56 -39.80 -22.12 28.42
CA PHE A 56 -39.52 -23.43 27.82
C PHE A 56 -39.35 -23.35 26.31
N LEU A 57 -40.18 -22.60 25.59
CA LEU A 57 -40.04 -22.45 24.14
C LEU A 57 -38.73 -21.74 23.76
N VAL A 58 -38.27 -20.79 24.57
CA VAL A 58 -36.96 -20.12 24.37
C VAL A 58 -35.81 -21.09 24.64
N VAL A 59 -35.90 -21.89 25.71
CA VAL A 59 -34.90 -22.91 26.05
C VAL A 59 -34.88 -24.05 25.02
N TRP A 60 -36.04 -24.49 24.55
CA TRP A 60 -36.18 -25.59 23.59
C TRP A 60 -35.62 -25.24 22.21
N ASP A 61 -35.79 -24.00 21.75
CA ASP A 61 -35.24 -23.54 20.46
C ASP A 61 -33.69 -23.50 20.48
N PHE A 62 -33.11 -23.18 21.64
CA PHE A 62 -31.66 -23.20 21.89
C PHE A 62 -31.11 -24.63 22.02
N VAL A 63 -31.85 -25.52 22.68
CA VAL A 63 -31.49 -26.94 22.87
C VAL A 63 -31.72 -27.79 21.60
N ALA A 64 -32.65 -27.39 20.72
CA ALA A 64 -32.95 -28.11 19.47
C ALA A 64 -31.76 -28.17 18.49
N HIS A 65 -30.76 -27.30 18.67
CA HIS A 65 -29.52 -27.25 17.88
C HIS A 65 -28.33 -27.98 18.54
N GLN A 66 -28.53 -28.66 19.69
CA GLN A 66 -27.50 -29.41 20.40
C GLN A 66 -27.75 -30.93 20.27
N GLU A 67 -26.69 -31.74 20.08
CA GLU A 67 -26.83 -33.21 19.99
C GLU A 67 -26.81 -33.90 21.37
N GLY A 68 -27.64 -34.94 21.51
CA GLY A 68 -27.57 -35.90 22.63
C GLY A 68 -28.23 -35.49 23.96
N VAL A 69 -27.51 -35.76 25.06
CA VAL A 69 -27.98 -35.87 26.47
C VAL A 69 -28.77 -34.65 26.98
N VAL A 70 -28.44 -33.44 26.53
CA VAL A 70 -29.12 -32.22 26.98
C VAL A 70 -30.59 -32.19 26.52
N ARG A 71 -30.87 -32.72 25.32
CA ARG A 71 -32.23 -32.72 24.75
C ARG A 71 -33.15 -33.72 25.45
N THR A 72 -32.62 -34.87 25.87
CA THR A 72 -33.34 -35.88 26.65
C THR A 72 -33.57 -35.46 28.10
N TRP A 73 -32.62 -34.75 28.71
CA TRP A 73 -32.77 -34.19 30.06
C TRP A 73 -33.82 -33.07 30.11
N VAL A 74 -33.80 -32.15 29.15
CA VAL A 74 -34.77 -31.03 29.09
C VAL A 74 -36.19 -31.54 28.80
N SER A 75 -36.34 -32.56 27.97
CA SER A 75 -37.66 -33.17 27.71
C SER A 75 -38.20 -33.93 28.92
N HIS A 76 -37.36 -34.66 29.67
CA HIS A 76 -37.76 -35.31 30.92
C HIS A 76 -38.16 -34.29 31.99
N ALA A 77 -37.34 -33.25 32.20
CA ALA A 77 -37.65 -32.20 33.17
C ALA A 77 -38.96 -31.47 32.84
N TRP A 78 -39.25 -31.25 31.55
CA TRP A 78 -40.51 -30.65 31.13
C TRP A 78 -41.72 -31.55 31.34
N ASN A 79 -41.58 -32.85 31.07
CA ASN A 79 -42.66 -33.82 31.28
C ASN A 79 -43.01 -33.96 32.77
N GLU A 80 -42.01 -33.95 33.67
CA GLU A 80 -42.27 -33.89 35.12
C GLU A 80 -42.88 -32.56 35.56
N LEU A 81 -42.48 -31.44 34.97
CA LEU A 81 -43.05 -30.14 35.32
C LEU A 81 -44.52 -30.02 34.84
N LEU A 82 -44.86 -30.65 33.71
CA LEU A 82 -46.23 -30.79 33.23
C LEU A 82 -47.07 -31.71 34.11
N SER A 83 -46.52 -32.82 34.63
CA SER A 83 -47.24 -33.70 35.55
C SER A 83 -47.55 -33.01 36.89
N LEU A 84 -46.64 -32.14 37.37
CA LEU A 84 -46.89 -31.27 38.53
C LEU A 84 -47.97 -30.20 38.29
N MET A 85 -48.27 -29.86 37.02
CA MET A 85 -49.25 -28.84 36.65
C MET A 85 -50.64 -29.38 36.27
N GLY A 86 -50.80 -30.71 36.19
CA GLY A 86 -52.03 -31.39 35.81
C GLY A 86 -52.50 -32.40 36.85
N ASP A 87 -53.22 -31.95 37.88
CA ASP A 87 -54.67 -32.08 37.96
C ASP A 87 -55.19 -31.27 39.15
N GLY A 88 -56.44 -30.83 39.10
CA GLY A 88 -57.04 -30.07 40.19
C GLY A 88 -57.36 -30.95 41.39
N GLY A 89 -56.77 -30.68 42.56
CA GLY A 89 -57.30 -31.27 43.80
C GLY A 89 -56.51 -31.05 45.08
N THR A 90 -55.19 -31.23 45.10
CA THR A 90 -54.40 -31.17 46.33
C THR A 90 -53.02 -30.55 46.07
N PRO A 91 -52.47 -29.75 47.02
CA PRO A 91 -51.10 -29.25 46.88
C PRO A 91 -50.14 -30.43 46.92
N ALA A 92 -49.30 -30.55 45.89
CA ALA A 92 -48.23 -31.55 45.86
C ALA A 92 -47.35 -31.42 47.12
N PRO A 93 -46.88 -32.54 47.70
CA PRO A 93 -46.03 -32.49 48.89
C PRO A 93 -44.79 -31.61 48.61
N PRO A 94 -44.29 -30.85 49.59
CA PRO A 94 -43.20 -29.87 49.41
C PRO A 94 -41.97 -30.45 48.68
N PHE A 95 -41.73 -31.75 48.88
CA PHE A 95 -40.63 -32.50 48.29
C PHE A 95 -40.69 -32.59 46.75
N GLU A 96 -41.88 -32.74 46.16
CA GLU A 96 -42.03 -32.86 44.70
C GLU A 96 -41.88 -31.50 43.99
N ILE A 97 -42.32 -30.42 44.65
CA ILE A 97 -42.07 -29.04 44.18
C ILE A 97 -40.56 -28.72 44.27
N ALA A 98 -39.89 -29.15 45.34
CA ALA A 98 -38.46 -28.97 45.52
C ALA A 98 -37.63 -29.72 44.45
N LYS A 99 -38.05 -30.93 44.05
CA LYS A 99 -37.43 -31.66 42.93
C LYS A 99 -37.56 -30.94 41.60
N GLY A 100 -38.76 -30.47 41.24
CA GLY A 100 -39.00 -29.74 40.00
C GLY A 100 -38.22 -28.42 39.93
N LEU A 101 -38.13 -27.68 41.05
CA LEU A 101 -37.28 -26.49 41.15
C LEU A 101 -35.79 -26.83 41.06
N GLY A 102 -35.34 -27.93 41.69
CA GLY A 102 -33.96 -28.40 41.60
C GLY A 102 -33.53 -28.76 40.18
N LEU A 103 -34.41 -29.44 39.42
CA LEU A 103 -34.20 -29.77 38.01
C LEU A 103 -34.12 -28.52 37.12
N LEU A 104 -34.98 -27.52 37.37
CA LEU A 104 -34.90 -26.24 36.65
C LEU A 104 -33.60 -25.50 36.93
N VAL A 105 -33.18 -25.41 38.20
CA VAL A 105 -31.91 -24.78 38.58
C VAL A 105 -30.74 -25.51 37.92
N ALA A 106 -30.73 -26.84 37.94
CA ALA A 106 -29.72 -27.65 37.26
C ALA A 106 -29.69 -27.41 35.74
N ALA A 107 -30.86 -27.30 35.09
CA ALA A 107 -30.95 -26.99 33.67
C ALA A 107 -30.43 -25.58 33.33
N PHE A 108 -30.76 -24.57 34.14
CA PHE A 108 -30.25 -23.20 33.96
C PHE A 108 -28.75 -23.11 34.17
N LEU A 109 -28.22 -23.78 35.20
CA LEU A 109 -26.77 -23.87 35.43
C LEU A 109 -26.07 -24.62 34.30
N GLY A 110 -26.66 -25.70 33.79
CA GLY A 110 -26.15 -26.46 32.66
C GLY A 110 -26.10 -25.64 31.36
N LEU A 111 -27.15 -24.87 31.05
CA LEU A 111 -27.18 -23.95 29.91
C LEU A 111 -26.19 -22.80 30.06
N GLY A 112 -26.07 -22.24 31.27
CA GLY A 112 -25.06 -21.23 31.59
C GLY A 112 -23.65 -21.78 31.39
N PHE A 113 -23.39 -23.01 31.82
CA PHE A 113 -22.11 -23.68 31.66
C PHE A 113 -21.79 -24.00 30.19
N THR A 114 -22.74 -24.45 29.38
CA THR A 114 -22.51 -24.69 27.94
C THR A 114 -22.31 -23.41 27.16
N ALA A 115 -23.06 -22.35 27.47
CA ALA A 115 -22.84 -21.02 26.88
C ALA A 115 -21.48 -20.43 27.28
N TRP A 116 -21.11 -20.55 28.56
CA TRP A 116 -19.78 -20.14 29.04
C TRP A 116 -18.67 -20.96 28.37
N ARG A 117 -18.85 -22.28 28.24
CA ARG A 117 -17.87 -23.15 27.58
C ARG A 117 -17.75 -22.83 26.08
N ALA A 118 -18.85 -22.54 25.39
CA ALA A 118 -18.82 -22.11 23.99
C ALA A 118 -18.10 -20.77 23.84
N PHE A 119 -18.40 -19.80 24.71
CA PHE A 119 -17.71 -18.51 24.74
C PHE A 119 -16.21 -18.64 25.09
N ALA A 120 -15.87 -19.48 26.06
CA ALA A 120 -14.50 -19.76 26.45
C ALA A 120 -13.72 -20.49 25.35
N TYR A 121 -14.38 -21.40 24.61
CA TYR A 121 -13.79 -22.10 23.49
C TYR A 121 -13.50 -21.15 22.31
N ASP A 122 -14.45 -20.27 21.97
CA ASP A 122 -14.29 -19.25 20.93
C ASP A 122 -13.18 -18.24 21.28
N ARG A 123 -13.09 -17.84 22.56
CA ARG A 123 -11.96 -17.03 23.06
C ARG A 123 -10.62 -17.76 22.94
N GLN A 124 -10.59 -19.07 23.18
CA GLN A 124 -9.38 -19.86 23.09
C GLN A 124 -8.91 -20.11 21.65
N THR A 125 -9.82 -20.27 20.68
CA THR A 125 -9.45 -20.46 19.26
C THR A 125 -8.80 -19.20 18.69
N VAL A 126 -9.37 -18.03 18.95
CA VAL A 126 -8.79 -16.74 18.53
C VAL A 126 -7.38 -16.53 19.10
N VAL A 127 -7.16 -16.84 20.38
CA VAL A 127 -5.84 -16.70 21.01
C VAL A 127 -4.83 -17.71 20.44
N LYS A 128 -5.24 -18.94 20.14
CA LYS A 128 -4.36 -19.96 19.53
C LYS A 128 -3.99 -19.59 18.08
N GLU A 129 -4.95 -19.11 17.29
CA GLU A 129 -4.71 -18.67 15.92
C GLU A 129 -3.72 -17.49 15.85
N GLN A 130 -3.86 -16.49 16.74
CA GLN A 130 -2.92 -15.38 16.85
C GLN A 130 -1.51 -15.83 17.25
N GLY A 131 -1.39 -16.83 18.13
CA GLY A 131 -0.11 -17.43 18.51
C GLY A 131 0.61 -18.09 17.32
N HIS A 132 -0.11 -18.85 16.50
CA HIS A 132 0.47 -19.50 15.32
C HIS A 132 0.89 -18.51 14.22
N LEU A 133 0.15 -17.42 14.02
CA LEU A 133 0.54 -16.36 13.07
C LEU A 133 1.81 -15.64 13.51
N THR A 134 1.91 -15.30 14.80
CA THR A 134 3.08 -14.64 15.38
C THR A 134 4.32 -15.52 15.27
N ASP A 135 4.19 -16.82 15.54
CA ASP A 135 5.29 -17.78 15.41
C ASP A 135 5.79 -17.90 13.95
N ARG A 136 4.86 -18.02 12.99
CA ARG A 136 5.19 -18.06 11.56
C ARG A 136 5.85 -16.77 11.08
N PHE A 137 5.39 -15.62 11.56
CA PHE A 137 5.97 -14.32 11.24
C PHE A 137 7.40 -14.22 11.77
N ASN A 138 7.62 -14.52 13.05
CA ASN A 138 8.93 -14.45 13.68
C ASN A 138 9.93 -15.40 13.01
N LYS A 139 9.51 -16.64 12.72
CA LYS A 139 10.35 -17.63 12.03
C LYS A 139 10.73 -17.17 10.61
N ALA A 140 9.81 -16.57 9.88
CA ALA A 140 10.10 -16.05 8.55
C ALA A 140 11.03 -14.83 8.63
N ALA A 141 10.81 -13.92 9.60
CA ALA A 141 11.69 -12.77 9.81
C ALA A 141 13.13 -13.19 10.16
N GLU A 142 13.31 -14.20 11.00
CA GLU A 142 14.64 -14.75 11.33
C GLU A 142 15.36 -15.32 10.10
N GLN A 143 14.61 -16.01 9.23
CA GLN A 143 15.15 -16.61 8.01
C GLN A 143 15.62 -15.58 6.95
N LEU A 144 15.19 -14.30 7.05
CA LEU A 144 15.72 -13.23 6.20
C LEU A 144 17.21 -12.96 6.45
N GLY A 145 17.71 -13.27 7.64
CA GLY A 145 19.14 -13.14 7.98
C GLY A 145 20.03 -14.27 7.45
N SER A 146 19.47 -15.25 6.73
CA SER A 146 20.24 -16.39 6.23
C SER A 146 21.26 -15.98 5.16
N GLU A 147 22.44 -16.59 5.16
CA GLU A 147 23.44 -16.42 4.09
C GLU A 147 22.95 -16.97 2.73
N HIS A 148 22.02 -17.92 2.75
CA HIS A 148 21.49 -18.55 1.54
C HIS A 148 20.30 -17.78 0.95
N VAL A 149 20.48 -17.26 -0.28
CA VAL A 149 19.46 -16.52 -1.04
C VAL A 149 18.12 -17.27 -1.12
N THR A 150 18.14 -18.59 -1.31
CA THR A 150 16.92 -19.40 -1.43
C THR A 150 16.09 -19.41 -0.14
N VAL A 151 16.74 -19.42 1.02
CA VAL A 151 16.08 -19.35 2.33
C VAL A 151 15.46 -17.97 2.52
N ARG A 152 16.19 -16.90 2.16
CA ARG A 152 15.66 -15.54 2.21
C ARG A 152 14.44 -15.36 1.31
N ILE A 153 14.48 -15.88 0.09
CA ILE A 153 13.32 -15.85 -0.82
C ILE A 153 12.13 -16.62 -0.25
N ALA A 154 12.34 -17.79 0.35
CA ALA A 154 11.28 -18.55 1.00
C ALA A 154 10.66 -17.77 2.18
N ALA A 155 11.48 -17.10 2.97
CA ALA A 155 11.07 -16.21 4.05
C ALA A 155 10.25 -15.01 3.55
N ILE A 156 10.72 -14.33 2.49
CA ILE A 156 9.99 -13.21 1.86
C ILE A 156 8.60 -13.69 1.39
N ASN A 157 8.54 -14.85 0.73
CA ASN A 157 7.27 -15.44 0.29
C ASN A 157 6.34 -15.77 1.46
N ALA A 158 6.88 -16.30 2.57
CA ALA A 158 6.10 -16.61 3.76
C ALA A 158 5.53 -15.35 4.41
N LEU A 159 6.36 -14.31 4.58
CA LEU A 159 5.95 -13.00 5.11
C LEU A 159 4.87 -12.37 4.22
N TRP A 160 5.09 -12.37 2.91
CA TRP A 160 4.12 -11.85 1.95
C TRP A 160 2.76 -12.55 2.08
N ARG A 161 2.74 -13.89 2.14
CA ARG A 161 1.49 -14.64 2.34
C ARG A 161 0.81 -14.31 3.66
N ILE A 162 1.56 -14.19 4.75
CA ILE A 162 1.02 -13.76 6.06
C ILE A 162 0.35 -12.38 5.94
N GLY A 163 1.00 -11.43 5.27
CA GLY A 163 0.45 -10.09 5.06
C GLY A 163 -0.82 -10.10 4.20
N VAL A 164 -0.83 -10.88 3.11
CA VAL A 164 -1.99 -11.00 2.21
C VAL A 164 -3.18 -11.65 2.90
N ASP A 165 -2.94 -12.71 3.67
CA ASP A 165 -3.99 -13.47 4.35
C ASP A 165 -4.51 -12.77 5.62
N SER A 166 -3.75 -11.82 6.19
CA SER A 166 -4.18 -11.11 7.39
C SER A 166 -5.35 -10.17 7.11
N LYS A 167 -6.31 -10.13 8.05
CA LYS A 167 -7.39 -9.14 8.08
C LYS A 167 -6.97 -7.86 8.81
N SER A 168 -5.97 -7.96 9.69
CA SER A 168 -5.44 -6.84 10.47
C SER A 168 -4.55 -5.97 9.60
N GLN A 169 -4.71 -4.66 9.71
CA GLN A 169 -3.79 -3.77 9.02
C GLN A 169 -2.43 -3.67 9.69
N ASP A 170 -2.38 -3.83 11.01
CA ASP A 170 -1.12 -3.70 11.71
C ASP A 170 -0.15 -4.81 11.30
N ASP A 171 -0.66 -6.03 11.07
CA ASP A 171 0.13 -7.17 10.58
C ASP A 171 0.67 -6.89 9.17
N LYS A 172 -0.20 -6.35 8.32
CA LYS A 172 0.11 -5.94 6.95
C LYS A 172 1.23 -4.90 6.91
N ARG A 173 1.15 -3.92 7.80
CA ARG A 173 2.17 -2.90 7.99
C ARG A 173 3.47 -3.51 8.52
N ALA A 174 3.41 -4.37 9.53
CA ALA A 174 4.59 -5.03 10.11
C ALA A 174 5.35 -5.88 9.06
N VAL A 175 4.63 -6.62 8.20
CA VAL A 175 5.23 -7.34 7.08
C VAL A 175 5.95 -6.38 6.13
N LEU A 176 5.32 -5.26 5.77
CA LEU A 176 5.94 -4.25 4.90
C LEU A 176 7.17 -3.62 5.56
N ASP A 177 7.10 -3.27 6.84
CA ASP A 177 8.22 -2.69 7.60
C ASP A 177 9.43 -3.64 7.61
N VAL A 178 9.21 -4.94 7.83
CA VAL A 178 10.29 -5.96 7.79
C VAL A 178 10.87 -6.11 6.39
N LEU A 179 10.04 -6.25 5.36
CA LEU A 179 10.51 -6.39 3.98
C LEU A 179 11.25 -5.15 3.47
N CYS A 180 10.76 -3.95 3.80
CA CYS A 180 11.42 -2.70 3.46
C CYS A 180 12.70 -2.51 4.28
N GLY A 181 12.71 -2.92 5.55
CA GLY A 181 13.91 -2.99 6.39
C GLY A 181 14.99 -3.86 5.76
N PHE A 182 14.64 -5.06 5.30
CA PHE A 182 15.54 -5.97 4.61
C PHE A 182 16.17 -5.33 3.36
N VAL A 183 15.37 -4.70 2.50
CA VAL A 183 15.86 -4.00 1.30
C VAL A 183 16.77 -2.82 1.64
N ARG A 184 16.43 -2.06 2.69
CA ARG A 184 17.24 -0.92 3.17
C ARG A 184 18.53 -1.34 3.86
N GLU A 185 18.60 -2.54 4.43
CA GLU A 185 19.81 -3.07 5.07
C GLU A 185 20.75 -3.75 4.07
N TYR A 186 20.23 -4.24 2.94
CA TYR A 186 21.05 -4.86 1.91
C TYR A 186 22.18 -3.93 1.42
N ARG A 187 23.42 -4.41 1.48
CA ARG A 187 24.62 -3.72 0.99
C ARG A 187 25.38 -4.65 0.03
N PRO A 188 25.60 -4.27 -1.25
CA PRO A 188 26.38 -5.09 -2.16
C PRO A 188 27.82 -5.25 -1.63
N GLU A 189 28.37 -6.47 -1.70
CA GLU A 189 29.76 -6.74 -1.31
C GLU A 189 30.77 -5.84 -2.05
N SER A 190 30.49 -5.46 -3.29
CA SER A 190 31.33 -4.56 -4.10
C SER A 190 31.45 -3.14 -3.50
N VAL A 191 30.40 -2.66 -2.81
CA VAL A 191 30.38 -1.37 -2.12
C VAL A 191 31.10 -1.47 -0.77
N ALA A 192 30.91 -2.58 -0.05
CA ALA A 192 31.64 -2.85 1.19
C ALA A 192 33.15 -2.96 0.94
N GLN A 193 33.55 -3.66 -0.12
CA GLN A 193 34.95 -3.81 -0.53
C GLN A 193 35.55 -2.51 -1.06
N SER A 194 34.80 -1.67 -1.79
CA SER A 194 35.29 -0.38 -2.28
C SER A 194 35.48 0.63 -1.15
N ALA A 195 34.57 0.69 -0.17
CA ALA A 195 34.71 1.51 1.03
C ALA A 195 35.90 1.06 1.90
N GLN A 196 36.11 -0.25 2.03
CA GLN A 196 37.27 -0.79 2.77
C GLN A 196 38.59 -0.59 2.02
N MET A 197 38.58 -0.69 0.69
CA MET A 197 39.73 -0.38 -0.17
C MET A 197 40.03 1.12 -0.20
N GLN A 198 39.02 1.99 -0.16
CA GLN A 198 39.18 3.43 0.00
C GLN A 198 39.71 3.77 1.39
N LYS A 199 39.22 3.18 2.48
CA LYS A 199 39.82 3.31 3.82
C LYS A 199 41.28 2.85 3.83
N LYS A 200 41.60 1.71 3.21
CA LYS A 200 42.99 1.21 3.07
C LYS A 200 43.84 2.11 2.17
N ARG A 201 43.28 2.71 1.12
CA ARG A 201 43.95 3.69 0.25
C ARG A 201 44.18 5.01 0.96
N LEU A 202 43.19 5.54 1.68
CA LEU A 202 43.31 6.74 2.49
C LEU A 202 44.38 6.52 3.57
N ALA A 203 44.35 5.38 4.25
CA ALA A 203 45.40 4.98 5.19
C ALA A 203 46.78 4.91 4.52
N ARG A 204 46.89 4.35 3.29
CA ARG A 204 48.15 4.34 2.52
C ARG A 204 48.59 5.71 2.02
N VAL A 205 47.66 6.59 1.65
CA VAL A 205 47.95 7.97 1.18
C VAL A 205 48.40 8.83 2.36
N LEU A 206 47.81 8.64 3.54
CA LEU A 206 48.27 9.24 4.79
C LEU A 206 49.66 8.69 5.20
N LEU A 207 50.00 7.45 4.83
CA LEU A 207 51.30 6.81 5.11
C LEU A 207 52.38 7.00 4.04
N LYS A 208 52.06 7.44 2.81
CA LYS A 208 53.04 7.64 1.73
C LYS A 208 52.79 8.94 0.96
N ARG A 209 53.61 9.95 1.24
CA ARG A 209 53.84 11.07 0.31
C ARG A 209 54.58 10.55 -0.93
N LYS A 210 54.09 10.99 -2.10
CA LYS A 210 54.60 10.79 -3.48
C LYS A 210 54.37 9.39 -4.08
N HIS A 211 53.29 9.25 -4.84
CA HIS A 211 53.32 8.95 -6.28
C HIS A 211 51.88 8.92 -6.82
N THR A 212 51.62 9.73 -7.85
CA THR A 212 50.37 9.78 -8.62
C THR A 212 50.30 8.59 -9.57
N VAL A 213 49.45 7.60 -9.26
CA VAL A 213 49.11 6.51 -10.18
C VAL A 213 47.70 6.78 -10.69
N SER A 214 47.56 7.08 -11.98
CA SER A 214 46.27 7.24 -12.66
C SER A 214 45.44 5.96 -12.52
N PRO A 215 44.13 6.05 -12.23
CA PRO A 215 43.30 4.88 -12.06
C PRO A 215 43.10 4.17 -13.41
N PRO A 216 43.12 2.83 -13.45
CA PRO A 216 42.79 2.09 -14.67
C PRO A 216 41.31 2.30 -14.99
N LYS A 217 41.01 2.53 -16.28
CA LYS A 217 39.64 2.54 -16.82
C LYS A 217 38.98 1.20 -16.51
N ARG A 218 38.11 1.15 -15.50
CA ARG A 218 37.33 -0.06 -15.17
C ARG A 218 36.25 -0.22 -16.22
N LYS A 219 36.22 -1.37 -16.90
CA LYS A 219 35.04 -1.83 -17.65
C LYS A 219 33.88 -1.88 -16.64
N ALA A 220 32.77 -1.22 -16.96
CA ALA A 220 31.57 -1.22 -16.12
C ALA A 220 31.11 -2.66 -15.91
N THR A 221 31.34 -3.21 -14.72
CA THR A 221 30.68 -4.43 -14.27
C THR A 221 29.21 -4.09 -14.14
N GLN A 222 28.39 -4.63 -15.06
CA GLN A 222 26.94 -4.49 -15.07
C GLN A 222 26.42 -4.85 -13.67
N GLN A 223 25.91 -3.85 -12.95
CA GLN A 223 25.46 -4.03 -11.58
C GLN A 223 24.15 -4.82 -11.62
N VAL A 224 24.18 -6.07 -11.13
CA VAL A 224 23.01 -6.97 -11.17
C VAL A 224 22.29 -6.91 -9.84
N CYS A 225 20.98 -6.69 -9.90
CA CYS A 225 20.13 -6.69 -8.72
C CYS A 225 20.09 -8.07 -8.03
N PRO A 226 20.17 -8.13 -6.70
CA PRO A 226 20.08 -9.38 -5.95
C PRO A 226 18.70 -10.04 -6.14
N PRO A 227 18.62 -11.37 -6.32
CA PRO A 227 17.34 -12.06 -6.58
C PRO A 227 16.30 -11.91 -5.46
N ASP A 228 16.73 -11.85 -4.21
CA ASP A 228 15.90 -11.64 -3.02
C ASP A 228 15.39 -10.20 -2.92
N VAL A 229 16.23 -9.19 -3.16
CA VAL A 229 15.79 -7.79 -3.27
C VAL A 229 14.79 -7.63 -4.40
N GLN A 230 15.08 -8.21 -5.57
CA GLN A 230 14.18 -8.23 -6.72
C GLN A 230 12.83 -8.87 -6.37
N THR A 231 12.84 -9.98 -5.60
CA THR A 231 11.62 -10.64 -5.12
C THR A 231 10.76 -9.71 -4.26
N VAL A 232 11.37 -8.94 -3.35
CA VAL A 232 10.62 -7.95 -2.55
C VAL A 232 10.01 -6.87 -3.45
N LEU A 233 10.78 -6.35 -4.41
CA LEU A 233 10.30 -5.33 -5.36
C LEU A 233 9.15 -5.85 -6.22
N ASP A 234 9.18 -7.12 -6.62
CA ASP A 234 8.10 -7.75 -7.40
C ASP A 234 6.79 -7.76 -6.59
N PHE A 235 6.86 -8.04 -5.29
CA PHE A 235 5.68 -8.02 -4.42
C PHE A 235 5.19 -6.60 -4.15
N LEU A 236 6.10 -5.66 -3.89
CA LEU A 236 5.74 -4.26 -3.68
C LEU A 236 5.07 -3.67 -4.93
N GLY A 237 5.62 -3.92 -6.12
CA GLY A 237 5.05 -3.45 -7.39
C GLY A 237 3.65 -4.02 -7.66
N LYS A 238 3.48 -5.35 -7.57
CA LYS A 238 2.17 -6.01 -7.76
C LYS A 238 1.10 -5.50 -6.79
N ARG A 239 1.48 -5.26 -5.53
CA ARG A 239 0.58 -4.70 -4.51
C ARG A 239 0.04 -3.35 -4.95
N MET A 240 0.92 -2.49 -5.44
CA MET A 240 0.61 -1.10 -5.74
C MET A 240 -0.22 -0.94 -7.00
N ASP A 241 -0.06 -1.83 -7.98
CA ASP A 241 -1.00 -1.91 -9.10
C ASP A 241 -2.43 -2.24 -8.61
N ALA A 242 -2.55 -3.14 -7.63
CA ALA A 242 -3.81 -3.48 -7.01
C ALA A 242 -4.38 -2.36 -6.11
N LEU A 243 -3.57 -1.37 -5.66
CA LEU A 243 -4.06 -0.23 -4.88
C LEU A 243 -4.93 0.73 -5.72
N ARG A 244 -4.83 0.71 -7.06
CA ARG A 244 -5.80 1.38 -7.93
C ARG A 244 -7.23 0.80 -7.76
N PHE A 245 -7.35 -0.42 -7.22
CA PHE A 245 -8.60 -1.16 -6.98
C PHE A 245 -8.78 -1.67 -5.53
N LYS A 246 -8.81 -0.76 -4.55
CA LYS A 246 -9.53 -0.88 -3.24
C LYS A 246 -9.32 -2.10 -2.28
N PRO A 247 -8.19 -2.84 -2.11
CA PRO A 247 -8.11 -3.85 -1.03
C PRO A 247 -7.29 -3.39 0.20
N TRP A 248 -6.54 -2.28 0.09
CA TRP A 248 -5.64 -1.77 1.13
C TRP A 248 -5.68 -0.23 1.16
N ARG A 249 -6.77 0.34 1.69
CA ARG A 249 -6.83 1.79 1.95
C ARG A 249 -6.00 2.11 3.18
N MET A 250 -4.69 2.28 3.00
CA MET A 250 -3.83 2.75 4.08
C MET A 250 -3.18 4.07 3.80
N ASN A 251 -3.25 4.92 4.83
CA ASN A 251 -2.37 6.06 4.97
C ASN A 251 -1.00 5.59 5.49
N TYR A 252 -0.38 4.65 4.78
CA TYR A 252 0.93 4.12 5.10
C TYR A 252 1.84 4.31 3.89
N VAL A 253 2.83 5.17 4.07
CA VAL A 253 3.89 5.43 3.09
C VAL A 253 4.91 4.30 3.21
N VAL A 254 5.17 3.61 2.09
CA VAL A 254 6.24 2.62 2.02
C VAL A 254 7.58 3.35 2.02
N ASP A 255 8.51 2.91 2.88
CA ASP A 255 9.82 3.53 3.03
C ASP A 255 10.95 2.65 2.52
N LEU A 256 11.50 3.02 1.36
CA LEU A 256 12.68 2.41 0.75
C LEU A 256 13.86 3.39 0.71
N SER A 257 13.85 4.40 1.58
CA SER A 257 14.91 5.41 1.64
C SER A 257 16.28 4.80 1.91
N GLY A 258 17.29 5.29 1.19
CA GLY A 258 18.68 4.82 1.30
C GLY A 258 18.91 3.38 0.84
N ALA A 259 17.93 2.73 0.21
CA ALA A 259 18.09 1.37 -0.31
C ALA A 259 19.04 1.32 -1.51
N TYR A 260 19.66 0.14 -1.72
CA TYR A 260 20.52 -0.12 -2.87
C TYR A 260 19.77 -0.96 -3.90
N LEU A 261 19.22 -0.27 -4.91
CA LEU A 261 18.38 -0.82 -5.97
C LEU A 261 19.02 -0.69 -7.37
N ALA A 262 20.33 -0.42 -7.41
CA ALA A 262 21.07 -0.26 -8.66
C ALA A 262 20.96 -1.52 -9.53
N GLY A 263 20.60 -1.34 -10.80
CA GLY A 263 20.40 -2.43 -11.76
C GLY A 263 19.15 -3.28 -11.53
N CYS A 264 18.26 -2.92 -10.59
CA CYS A 264 17.02 -3.65 -10.37
C CYS A 264 16.00 -3.39 -11.48
N ASN A 265 15.18 -4.40 -11.76
CA ASN A 265 14.06 -4.28 -12.67
C ASN A 265 12.85 -3.77 -11.90
N LEU A 266 12.37 -2.60 -12.30
CA LEU A 266 11.19 -1.90 -11.83
C LEU A 266 10.17 -1.66 -12.96
N GLU A 267 10.38 -2.28 -14.13
CA GLU A 267 9.62 -2.02 -15.35
C GLU A 267 8.12 -2.24 -15.12
N GLY A 268 7.32 -1.22 -15.46
CA GLY A 268 5.86 -1.24 -15.37
C GLY A 268 5.28 -1.29 -13.96
N ARG A 269 6.08 -1.18 -12.89
CA ARG A 269 5.61 -1.33 -11.51
C ARG A 269 5.05 -0.03 -10.96
N SER A 270 4.05 -0.13 -10.09
CA SER A 270 3.62 1.01 -9.28
C SER A 270 4.46 1.14 -8.00
N LEU A 271 5.06 2.33 -7.84
CA LEU A 271 5.80 2.85 -6.70
C LEU A 271 5.32 4.29 -6.37
N ALA A 272 4.07 4.62 -6.73
CA ALA A 272 3.46 5.91 -6.47
C ALA A 272 3.42 6.25 -4.96
N GLY A 273 3.87 7.45 -4.61
CA GLY A 273 3.92 7.93 -3.22
C GLY A 273 4.94 7.23 -2.31
N VAL A 274 5.82 6.37 -2.84
CA VAL A 274 6.85 5.67 -2.05
C VAL A 274 7.95 6.67 -1.66
N ASN A 275 8.49 6.51 -0.44
CA ASN A 275 9.68 7.23 -0.03
C ASN A 275 10.94 6.52 -0.54
N LEU A 276 11.57 7.08 -1.57
CA LEU A 276 12.81 6.64 -2.22
C LEU A 276 13.95 7.65 -1.99
N ARG A 277 13.87 8.43 -0.90
CA ARG A 277 14.87 9.44 -0.57
C ARG A 277 16.26 8.80 -0.44
N GLY A 278 17.25 9.33 -1.16
CA GLY A 278 18.63 8.85 -1.06
C GLY A 278 18.87 7.43 -1.58
N THR A 279 17.91 6.85 -2.30
CA THR A 279 18.02 5.48 -2.85
C THR A 279 18.98 5.46 -4.04
N ASP A 280 19.79 4.41 -4.15
CA ASP A 280 20.65 4.16 -5.31
C ASP A 280 19.88 3.31 -6.34
N LEU A 281 19.43 3.95 -7.41
CA LEU A 281 18.69 3.39 -8.56
C LEU A 281 19.51 3.46 -9.85
N ARG A 282 20.84 3.60 -9.76
CA ARG A 282 21.71 3.70 -10.93
C ARG A 282 21.54 2.47 -11.83
N GLN A 283 21.46 2.70 -13.14
CA GLN A 283 21.27 1.63 -14.13
C GLN A 283 20.01 0.76 -13.91
N ALA A 284 19.05 1.21 -13.09
CA ALA A 284 17.80 0.47 -12.90
C ALA A 284 17.00 0.41 -14.22
N GLN A 285 16.33 -0.72 -14.44
CA GLN A 285 15.40 -0.89 -15.56
C GLN A 285 14.01 -0.47 -15.08
N ALA A 286 13.67 0.80 -15.24
CA ALA A 286 12.47 1.43 -14.70
C ALA A 286 11.55 2.00 -15.79
N ALA A 287 11.61 1.45 -16.99
CA ALA A 287 10.70 1.85 -18.07
C ALA A 287 9.25 1.65 -17.63
N LYS A 288 8.38 2.64 -17.93
CA LYS A 288 6.94 2.62 -17.59
C LYS A 288 6.63 2.47 -16.09
N VAL A 289 7.60 2.66 -15.21
CA VAL A 289 7.37 2.65 -13.77
C VAL A 289 6.43 3.80 -13.38
N ASP A 290 5.53 3.57 -12.43
CA ASP A 290 4.67 4.61 -11.86
C ASP A 290 5.25 5.10 -10.53
N LEU A 291 5.92 6.25 -10.56
CA LEU A 291 6.55 6.98 -9.46
C LEU A 291 5.82 8.30 -9.16
N ARG A 292 4.53 8.43 -9.52
CA ARG A 292 3.75 9.64 -9.22
C ARG A 292 3.75 9.94 -7.73
N ASP A 293 3.93 11.21 -7.38
CA ASP A 293 4.03 11.69 -5.99
C ASP A 293 5.13 11.02 -5.13
N ALA A 294 6.04 10.22 -5.73
CA ALA A 294 7.11 9.56 -4.99
C ALA A 294 8.15 10.58 -4.51
N ASN A 295 8.80 10.28 -3.38
CA ASN A 295 9.88 11.11 -2.86
C ASN A 295 11.24 10.54 -3.27
N LEU A 296 11.85 11.10 -4.31
CA LEU A 296 13.15 10.72 -4.87
C LEU A 296 14.27 11.71 -4.51
N HIS A 297 14.03 12.58 -3.54
CA HIS A 297 15.00 13.60 -3.15
C HIS A 297 16.36 12.98 -2.78
N ASN A 298 17.44 13.54 -3.33
CA ASN A 298 18.81 13.03 -3.18
C ASN A 298 19.03 11.56 -3.67
N ALA A 299 18.10 10.97 -4.42
CA ALA A 299 18.30 9.65 -5.03
C ALA A 299 19.28 9.72 -6.22
N SER A 300 19.88 8.58 -6.58
CA SER A 300 20.75 8.47 -7.77
C SER A 300 20.13 7.53 -8.79
N LEU A 301 19.77 8.07 -9.94
CA LEU A 301 19.15 7.44 -11.11
C LEU A 301 20.09 7.53 -12.34
N ASP A 302 21.40 7.69 -12.12
CA ASP A 302 22.36 7.81 -13.22
C ASP A 302 22.29 6.57 -14.13
N ASP A 303 22.29 6.82 -15.45
CA ASP A 303 22.13 5.81 -16.50
C ASP A 303 20.88 4.91 -16.35
N ALA A 304 19.88 5.27 -15.54
CA ALA A 304 18.65 4.49 -15.39
C ALA A 304 17.78 4.58 -16.67
N ASP A 305 17.08 3.50 -16.96
CA ASP A 305 16.08 3.47 -18.03
C ASP A 305 14.71 3.85 -17.47
N LEU A 306 14.22 5.04 -17.79
CA LEU A 306 12.95 5.62 -17.36
C LEU A 306 12.05 5.92 -18.56
N TRP A 307 12.23 5.19 -19.67
CA TRP A 307 11.42 5.35 -20.87
C TRP A 307 9.92 5.25 -20.54
N GLU A 308 9.13 6.26 -20.92
CA GLU A 308 7.69 6.38 -20.61
C GLU A 308 7.34 6.23 -19.11
N ALA A 309 8.25 6.52 -18.18
CA ALA A 309 7.97 6.50 -16.75
C ALA A 309 7.00 7.61 -16.32
N HIS A 310 6.17 7.35 -15.31
CA HIS A 310 5.23 8.33 -14.74
C HIS A 310 5.79 8.89 -13.44
N LEU A 311 6.18 10.16 -13.43
CA LEU A 311 6.83 10.90 -12.34
C LEU A 311 6.06 12.19 -12.01
N ASP A 312 4.79 12.30 -12.42
CA ASP A 312 3.97 13.49 -12.15
C ASP A 312 3.93 13.79 -10.65
N GLY A 313 4.16 15.06 -10.27
CA GLY A 313 4.20 15.51 -8.88
C GLY A 313 5.36 14.96 -8.03
N ALA A 314 6.25 14.13 -8.59
CA ALA A 314 7.34 13.52 -7.83
C ALA A 314 8.32 14.56 -7.28
N ASN A 315 8.89 14.28 -6.10
CA ASN A 315 9.95 15.10 -5.52
C ASN A 315 11.32 14.60 -5.96
N LEU A 316 11.90 15.25 -6.97
CA LEU A 316 13.20 14.95 -7.58
C LEU A 316 14.27 16.00 -7.20
N ARG A 317 14.09 16.70 -6.07
CA ARG A 317 15.05 17.71 -5.61
C ARG A 317 16.41 17.07 -5.34
N GLU A 318 17.48 17.66 -5.85
CA GLU A 318 18.87 17.19 -5.70
C GLU A 318 19.06 15.73 -6.16
N THR A 319 18.22 15.24 -7.08
CA THR A 319 18.33 13.89 -7.64
C THR A 319 19.38 13.86 -8.74
N TYR A 320 20.17 12.78 -8.80
CA TYR A 320 21.14 12.54 -9.88
C TYR A 320 20.50 11.72 -11.00
N LEU A 321 20.49 12.24 -12.21
CA LEU A 321 19.87 11.67 -13.42
C LEU A 321 20.83 11.76 -14.62
N VAL A 322 22.15 11.76 -14.36
CA VAL A 322 23.17 11.94 -15.40
C VAL A 322 23.09 10.76 -16.37
N GLY A 323 22.93 11.06 -17.67
CA GLY A 323 22.79 10.03 -18.71
C GLY A 323 21.52 9.18 -18.63
N ALA A 324 20.57 9.51 -17.75
CA ALA A 324 19.31 8.77 -17.62
C ALA A 324 18.46 8.88 -18.90
N LYS A 325 17.70 7.82 -19.20
CA LYS A 325 16.85 7.73 -20.38
C LYS A 325 15.40 8.04 -20.01
N LEU A 326 14.95 9.27 -20.24
CA LEU A 326 13.61 9.76 -19.90
C LEU A 326 12.76 10.06 -21.15
N TRP A 327 13.04 9.41 -22.28
CA TRP A 327 12.26 9.62 -23.50
C TRP A 327 10.77 9.39 -23.21
N GLY A 328 9.93 10.39 -23.47
CA GLY A 328 8.48 10.32 -23.30
C GLY A 328 8.02 10.19 -21.84
N ALA A 329 8.89 10.44 -20.86
CA ALA A 329 8.52 10.36 -19.46
C ALA A 329 7.56 11.51 -19.07
N HIS A 330 6.67 11.23 -18.12
CA HIS A 330 5.70 12.19 -17.60
C HIS A 330 6.21 12.81 -16.30
N LEU A 331 6.55 14.10 -16.31
CA LEU A 331 7.07 14.86 -15.17
C LEU A 331 6.23 16.12 -14.90
N LYS A 332 4.92 16.07 -15.16
CA LYS A 332 4.06 17.25 -14.94
C LYS A 332 4.07 17.63 -13.46
N GLU A 333 4.25 18.91 -13.18
CA GLU A 333 4.34 19.48 -11.82
C GLU A 333 5.43 18.83 -10.94
N ALA A 334 6.40 18.13 -11.54
CA ALA A 334 7.50 17.51 -10.81
C ALA A 334 8.45 18.56 -10.22
N LYS A 335 9.06 18.23 -9.09
CA LYS A 335 9.93 19.12 -8.32
C LYS A 335 11.39 18.77 -8.57
N LEU A 336 12.05 19.48 -9.48
CA LEU A 336 13.41 19.22 -9.97
C LEU A 336 14.44 20.24 -9.47
N TRP A 337 14.20 20.89 -8.32
CA TRP A 337 15.15 21.83 -7.74
C TRP A 337 16.54 21.22 -7.61
N ASP A 338 17.54 21.93 -8.15
CA ASP A 338 18.96 21.52 -8.08
C ASP A 338 19.21 20.08 -8.59
N ALA A 339 18.33 19.53 -9.45
CA ALA A 339 18.49 18.19 -10.00
C ALA A 339 19.61 18.13 -11.05
N HIS A 340 20.33 17.01 -11.11
CA HIS A 340 21.45 16.80 -12.04
C HIS A 340 21.03 15.97 -13.24
N LEU A 341 20.67 16.63 -14.34
CA LEU A 341 20.20 16.04 -15.60
C LEU A 341 21.23 16.19 -16.74
N ASP A 342 22.50 16.42 -16.42
CA ASP A 342 23.55 16.62 -17.43
C ASP A 342 23.61 15.41 -18.38
N GLY A 343 23.52 15.67 -19.69
CA GLY A 343 23.51 14.64 -20.73
C GLY A 343 22.33 13.67 -20.69
N ALA A 344 21.25 13.95 -19.95
CA ALA A 344 20.07 13.12 -19.92
C ALA A 344 19.31 13.12 -21.26
N PHE A 345 18.66 12.00 -21.59
CA PHE A 345 17.84 11.86 -22.79
C PHE A 345 16.38 12.17 -22.47
N LEU A 346 15.93 13.38 -22.75
CA LEU A 346 14.62 13.92 -22.39
C LEU A 346 13.73 14.20 -23.62
N ARG A 347 13.94 13.48 -24.73
CA ARG A 347 13.15 13.67 -25.94
C ARG A 347 11.66 13.44 -25.66
N PHE A 348 10.80 14.33 -26.12
CA PHE A 348 9.34 14.26 -25.94
C PHE A 348 8.89 14.14 -24.47
N VAL A 349 9.71 14.61 -23.52
CA VAL A 349 9.36 14.57 -22.10
C VAL A 349 8.25 15.59 -21.79
N HIS A 350 7.36 15.26 -20.86
CA HIS A 350 6.31 16.18 -20.40
C HIS A 350 6.73 16.84 -19.08
N LEU A 351 7.16 18.10 -19.13
CA LEU A 351 7.60 18.91 -17.98
C LEU A 351 6.62 20.05 -17.67
N ASP A 352 5.36 19.92 -18.09
CA ASP A 352 4.36 20.97 -17.89
C ASP A 352 4.23 21.34 -16.41
N GLY A 353 4.42 22.61 -16.07
CA GLY A 353 4.36 23.11 -14.69
C GLY A 353 5.49 22.61 -13.76
N ALA A 354 6.50 21.90 -14.30
CA ALA A 354 7.61 21.39 -13.49
C ALA A 354 8.51 22.53 -12.98
N ILE A 355 9.12 22.31 -11.81
CA ILE A 355 10.00 23.29 -11.17
C ILE A 355 11.45 22.87 -11.37
N LEU A 356 12.13 23.51 -12.32
CA LEU A 356 13.51 23.25 -12.74
C LEU A 356 14.51 24.26 -12.16
N ALA A 357 14.14 24.95 -11.08
CA ALA A 357 14.99 26.01 -10.54
C ALA A 357 16.34 25.44 -10.05
N GLY A 358 17.44 26.00 -10.57
CA GLY A 358 18.80 25.51 -10.32
C GLY A 358 19.16 24.17 -10.97
N ALA A 359 18.27 23.56 -11.78
CA ALA A 359 18.55 22.26 -12.40
C ALA A 359 19.72 22.33 -13.38
N HIS A 360 20.58 21.30 -13.37
CA HIS A 360 21.71 21.16 -14.26
C HIS A 360 21.30 20.34 -15.49
N LEU A 361 21.10 20.97 -16.64
CA LEU A 361 20.67 20.31 -17.87
C LEU A 361 21.77 20.28 -18.93
N ASN A 362 23.04 20.53 -18.60
CA ASN A 362 24.06 20.77 -19.63
C ASN A 362 24.19 19.57 -20.58
N GLY A 363 24.11 19.83 -21.90
CA GLY A 363 24.15 18.79 -22.93
C GLY A 363 22.97 17.82 -22.95
N ALA A 364 21.90 18.08 -22.19
CA ALA A 364 20.71 17.24 -22.21
C ALA A 364 19.92 17.40 -23.53
N ASN A 365 19.19 16.35 -23.90
CA ASN A 365 18.39 16.35 -25.12
C ASN A 365 16.91 16.56 -24.81
N LEU A 366 16.39 17.78 -24.98
CA LEU A 366 15.00 18.18 -24.77
C LEU A 366 14.22 18.35 -26.10
N GLU A 367 14.65 17.68 -27.17
CA GLU A 367 13.92 17.73 -28.45
C GLU A 367 12.45 17.32 -28.27
N GLY A 368 11.53 18.15 -28.75
CA GLY A 368 10.09 17.93 -28.65
C GLY A 368 9.54 17.93 -27.22
N ALA A 369 10.32 18.39 -26.24
CA ALA A 369 9.87 18.43 -24.84
C ALA A 369 8.79 19.50 -24.62
N HIS A 370 7.84 19.19 -23.75
CA HIS A 370 6.79 20.13 -23.34
C HIS A 370 7.19 20.78 -22.02
N LEU A 371 7.58 22.07 -22.04
CA LEU A 371 7.95 22.83 -20.84
C LEU A 371 6.90 23.88 -20.47
N ASP A 372 5.67 23.74 -20.95
CA ASP A 372 4.64 24.76 -20.74
C ASP A 372 4.43 25.04 -19.24
N LYS A 373 4.40 26.31 -18.82
CA LYS A 373 4.28 26.76 -17.43
C LYS A 373 5.42 26.33 -16.50
N ALA A 374 6.52 25.78 -17.03
CA ALA A 374 7.67 25.40 -16.21
C ALA A 374 8.37 26.62 -15.61
N ILE A 375 9.09 26.39 -14.50
CA ILE A 375 9.88 27.40 -13.79
C ILE A 375 11.37 27.12 -13.99
N LEU A 376 12.07 27.97 -14.75
CA LEU A 376 13.48 27.78 -15.15
C LEU A 376 14.48 28.68 -14.42
N PHE A 377 14.10 29.22 -13.26
CA PHE A 377 14.95 30.14 -12.49
C PHE A 377 16.34 29.55 -12.19
N GLY A 378 17.39 30.11 -12.80
CA GLY A 378 18.77 29.66 -12.58
C GLY A 378 19.09 28.26 -13.16
N ALA A 379 18.24 27.69 -14.01
CA ALA A 379 18.54 26.44 -14.69
C ALA A 379 19.72 26.58 -15.66
N HIS A 380 20.60 25.59 -15.71
CA HIS A 380 21.78 25.59 -16.59
C HIS A 380 21.46 24.88 -17.92
N LEU A 381 21.34 25.65 -19.01
CA LEU A 381 20.94 25.16 -20.33
C LEU A 381 22.10 25.07 -21.35
N ASN A 382 23.36 25.04 -20.89
CA ASN A 382 24.51 25.05 -21.82
C ASN A 382 24.52 23.79 -22.70
N GLY A 383 24.47 23.96 -24.02
CA GLY A 383 24.49 22.87 -24.98
C GLY A 383 23.23 21.99 -24.98
N VAL A 384 22.13 22.45 -24.37
CA VAL A 384 20.85 21.73 -24.39
C VAL A 384 20.25 21.73 -25.78
N ALA A 385 19.80 20.58 -26.27
CA ALA A 385 19.05 20.52 -27.53
C ALA A 385 17.57 20.87 -27.31
N LEU A 386 17.07 21.91 -27.99
CA LEU A 386 15.71 22.44 -27.83
C LEU A 386 14.83 22.33 -29.08
N SER A 387 15.25 21.62 -30.13
CA SER A 387 14.47 21.52 -31.36
C SER A 387 13.03 21.05 -31.09
N GLY A 388 12.04 21.77 -31.59
CA GLY A 388 10.61 21.47 -31.41
C GLY A 388 10.09 21.50 -29.97
N ALA A 389 10.87 21.97 -28.98
CA ALA A 389 10.41 22.09 -27.60
C ALA A 389 9.42 23.26 -27.43
N THR A 390 8.45 23.13 -26.53
CA THR A 390 7.42 24.15 -26.25
C THR A 390 7.69 24.84 -24.91
N PHE A 391 7.50 26.17 -24.87
CA PHE A 391 7.76 27.01 -23.70
C PHE A 391 6.58 27.93 -23.34
N LYS A 392 5.35 27.53 -23.67
CA LYS A 392 4.16 28.37 -23.43
C LYS A 392 4.02 28.72 -21.95
N ASP A 393 3.76 29.98 -21.62
CA ASP A 393 3.63 30.47 -20.23
C ASP A 393 4.83 30.16 -19.30
N VAL A 394 6.02 29.88 -19.84
CA VAL A 394 7.22 29.61 -19.04
C VAL A 394 7.65 30.84 -18.24
N THR A 395 8.08 30.62 -17.01
CA THR A 395 8.53 31.70 -16.12
C THR A 395 10.03 31.62 -15.83
N HIS A 396 10.65 32.79 -15.63
CA HIS A 396 12.07 32.94 -15.30
C HIS A 396 13.07 32.39 -16.35
N LEU A 397 12.62 32.18 -17.60
CA LEU A 397 13.51 31.97 -18.74
C LEU A 397 14.19 33.30 -19.11
N THR A 398 15.46 33.23 -19.50
CA THR A 398 16.25 34.39 -19.92
C THR A 398 16.86 34.15 -21.30
N GLN A 399 17.11 35.23 -22.05
CA GLN A 399 17.75 35.11 -23.36
C GLN A 399 19.14 34.48 -23.25
N ALA A 400 19.91 34.79 -22.19
CA ALA A 400 21.21 34.18 -21.96
C ALA A 400 21.16 32.64 -21.81
N GLN A 401 20.08 32.09 -21.23
CA GLN A 401 19.89 30.64 -21.16
C GLN A 401 19.60 30.04 -22.54
N LEU A 402 18.85 30.73 -23.39
CA LEU A 402 18.59 30.31 -24.77
C LEU A 402 19.84 30.41 -25.65
N ASP A 403 20.62 31.49 -25.52
CA ASP A 403 21.86 31.70 -26.27
C ASP A 403 22.92 30.63 -25.95
N ALA A 404 22.84 30.02 -24.76
CA ALA A 404 23.69 28.90 -24.35
C ALA A 404 23.18 27.54 -24.86
N ALA A 405 21.91 27.44 -25.24
CA ALA A 405 21.30 26.22 -25.78
C ALA A 405 21.62 26.04 -27.27
N CYS A 406 21.19 24.92 -27.83
CA CYS A 406 21.39 24.55 -29.23
C CYS A 406 20.08 24.02 -29.87
N TRP A 407 19.98 24.10 -31.19
CA TRP A 407 18.91 23.50 -31.98
C TRP A 407 19.42 23.04 -33.36
N ASP A 408 18.62 22.33 -34.15
CA ASP A 408 19.05 21.79 -35.46
C ASP A 408 18.87 22.75 -36.64
N GLY A 409 18.22 23.90 -36.42
CA GLY A 409 17.91 24.88 -37.46
C GLY A 409 16.67 24.57 -38.32
N ALA A 410 16.10 23.37 -38.19
CA ALA A 410 14.94 22.91 -38.97
C ALA A 410 13.65 23.00 -38.15
N ASP A 411 13.66 22.46 -36.93
CA ASP A 411 12.50 22.40 -36.04
C ASP A 411 12.70 23.41 -34.90
N ALA A 412 12.32 24.66 -35.16
CA ALA A 412 12.51 25.75 -34.20
C ALA A 412 11.74 25.53 -32.89
N PRO A 413 12.34 25.84 -31.71
CA PRO A 413 11.61 25.84 -30.44
C PRO A 413 10.47 26.85 -30.46
N MET A 414 9.33 26.50 -29.87
CA MET A 414 8.21 27.41 -29.66
C MET A 414 8.46 28.25 -28.40
N LEU A 415 8.90 29.49 -28.60
CA LEU A 415 9.30 30.40 -27.53
C LEU A 415 8.22 31.45 -27.22
N PRO A 416 8.16 31.97 -25.98
CA PRO A 416 7.27 33.08 -25.65
C PRO A 416 7.63 34.35 -26.44
N PRO A 417 6.70 35.31 -26.54
CA PRO A 417 6.96 36.57 -27.23
C PRO A 417 8.15 37.33 -26.63
N GLY A 418 9.01 37.89 -27.49
CA GLY A 418 10.16 38.69 -27.08
C GLY A 418 11.49 37.92 -26.94
N PHE A 419 11.48 36.60 -27.11
CA PHE A 419 12.70 35.79 -27.17
C PHE A 419 13.13 35.50 -28.61
N THR A 420 14.44 35.30 -28.81
CA THR A 420 15.01 34.83 -30.08
C THR A 420 15.51 33.40 -29.94
N CYS A 421 15.52 32.64 -31.05
CA CYS A 421 16.04 31.28 -31.04
C CYS A 421 17.50 31.22 -30.57
N PRO A 422 17.93 30.06 -30.05
CA PRO A 422 19.33 29.81 -29.73
C PRO A 422 20.25 30.08 -30.93
N SER A 423 21.43 30.63 -30.66
CA SER A 423 22.44 30.91 -31.69
C SER A 423 23.33 29.72 -32.03
N ASN A 424 23.32 28.68 -31.21
CA ASN A 424 24.17 27.49 -31.42
C ASN A 424 23.38 26.39 -32.13
N TYR A 425 24.08 25.60 -32.94
CA TYR A 425 23.49 24.54 -33.74
C TYR A 425 24.10 23.18 -33.41
N TYR A 426 23.31 22.12 -33.54
CA TYR A 426 23.78 20.74 -33.39
C TYR A 426 23.28 19.83 -34.49
N ARG A 427 23.96 18.69 -34.66
CA ARG A 427 23.47 17.51 -35.37
C ARG A 427 23.45 16.31 -34.42
N GLN A 428 22.39 15.51 -34.46
CA GLN A 428 22.34 14.26 -33.70
C GLN A 428 23.19 13.18 -34.38
N ASP A 429 24.08 12.57 -33.60
CA ASP A 429 24.67 11.28 -33.95
C ASP A 429 23.76 10.16 -33.48
N PHE A 430 22.93 9.64 -34.40
CA PHE A 430 22.00 8.55 -34.13
C PHE A 430 22.68 7.24 -33.69
N LEU A 431 23.98 7.05 -33.98
CA LEU A 431 24.70 5.84 -33.58
C LEU A 431 25.24 5.91 -32.16
N GLN A 432 25.56 7.11 -31.66
CA GLN A 432 26.13 7.32 -30.32
C GLN A 432 25.17 8.00 -29.34
N GLY A 433 24.03 8.51 -29.82
CA GLY A 433 23.11 9.33 -29.03
C GLY A 433 23.72 10.67 -28.60
N LYS A 434 24.73 11.17 -29.31
CA LYS A 434 25.46 12.39 -28.93
C LYS A 434 25.03 13.58 -29.77
N LEU A 435 24.99 14.74 -29.13
CA LEU A 435 24.84 16.03 -29.79
C LEU A 435 26.23 16.48 -30.29
N ILE A 436 26.36 16.69 -31.60
CA ILE A 436 27.58 17.19 -32.23
C ILE A 436 27.35 18.66 -32.60
N PRO A 437 28.12 19.62 -32.06
CA PRO A 437 28.05 21.02 -32.49
C PRO A 437 28.35 21.15 -33.97
N ILE A 438 27.59 21.99 -34.67
CA ILE A 438 27.79 22.29 -36.09
C ILE A 438 27.76 23.81 -36.33
N ASP A 439 28.31 24.22 -37.46
CA ASP A 439 28.10 25.56 -38.00
C ASP A 439 26.62 25.76 -38.37
N PRO A 440 26.14 27.02 -38.47
CA PRO A 440 24.76 27.31 -38.84
C PRO A 440 24.37 26.64 -40.17
N PRO A 441 23.21 25.97 -40.24
CA PRO A 441 22.75 25.35 -41.48
C PRO A 441 22.42 26.41 -42.54
N ASP A 442 22.54 26.03 -43.82
CA ASP A 442 22.29 26.93 -44.96
C ASP A 442 20.86 27.50 -44.98
N THR A 443 19.91 26.77 -44.40
CA THR A 443 18.51 27.17 -44.23
C THR A 443 18.13 27.09 -42.75
N ILE A 444 17.71 28.21 -42.18
CA ILE A 444 17.27 28.33 -40.79
C ILE A 444 15.78 28.66 -40.79
N ALA A 445 14.97 27.85 -40.11
CA ALA A 445 13.56 28.13 -39.92
C ALA A 445 13.38 29.43 -39.10
N PRO A 446 12.38 30.28 -39.43
CA PRO A 446 12.06 31.42 -38.59
C PRO A 446 11.60 30.93 -37.22
N CYS A 447 12.00 31.63 -36.16
CA CYS A 447 11.50 31.32 -34.82
C CYS A 447 9.99 31.55 -34.76
N PRO A 448 9.17 30.52 -34.45
CA PRO A 448 7.76 30.72 -34.23
C PRO A 448 7.60 31.57 -32.96
N ALA A 449 7.06 32.78 -33.13
CA ALA A 449 6.57 33.55 -32.00
C ALA A 449 5.21 32.96 -31.60
N GLU A 450 4.98 32.78 -30.30
CA GLU A 450 3.66 32.47 -29.78
C GLU A 450 2.65 33.51 -30.28
N GLU A 451 1.66 33.09 -31.08
CA GLU A 451 0.52 33.94 -31.40
C GLU A 451 -0.27 34.14 -30.09
N PRO A 452 -0.60 35.38 -29.71
CA PRO A 452 -1.39 35.61 -28.50
C PRO A 452 -2.72 34.87 -28.64
N ASP A 453 -3.03 34.00 -27.67
CA ASP A 453 -4.34 33.34 -27.58
C ASP A 453 -5.43 34.44 -27.56
N GLU A 454 -6.26 34.51 -28.62
CA GLU A 454 -7.43 35.41 -28.73
C GLU A 454 -8.55 35.06 -27.74
#